data_AF-A0A1D6MEG9-F1
#
_entry.id   AF-A0A1D6MEG9-F1
#
_cell.length_a   1.000
_cell.length_b   1.000
_cell.length_c   1.000
_cell.angle_alpha   90.00
_cell.angle_beta   90.00
_cell.angle_gamma   90.00
#
_symmetry.space_group_name_H-M   'P 1'
#
loop_
_entity.id
_entity.type
_entity.pdbx_description
1 polymer ?
#
loop_
_entity_poly.entity_id
_entity_poly.type
_entity_poly.pdbx_seq_one_letter_code
_entity_poly.pdbx_strand_id
1 'polypeptide(L)'
;MPFHEVYQQPHKTFVDVIGIVLHLEPLKHIGGRPYREAVLMDSRWDLIIVGVWTDLLQRNALRWSLARVDKNIIIGTLLRCNHNHNNVFCA
;
A
#
# COMPACT_ATOMS: atom_id res chain seq x y z
N MET A 1 2.90 1.48 -12.74
CA MET A 1 2.30 2.79 -13.01
C MET A 1 2.88 3.80 -12.01
N PRO A 2 3.34 4.98 -12.48
CA PRO A 2 3.73 6.10 -11.61
C PRO A 2 2.58 6.59 -10.72
N PHE A 3 2.86 7.14 -9.54
CA PHE A 3 1.79 7.36 -8.55
C PHE A 3 0.79 8.45 -8.97
N HIS A 4 1.25 9.53 -9.61
CA HIS A 4 0.36 10.57 -10.14
C HIS A 4 -0.65 10.06 -11.19
N GLU A 5 -0.32 8.98 -11.94
CA GLU A 5 -1.25 8.33 -12.87
C GLU A 5 -2.24 7.40 -12.15
N VAL A 6 -1.85 6.83 -11.00
CA VAL A 6 -2.72 5.95 -10.21
C VAL A 6 -3.95 6.70 -9.72
N TYR A 7 -3.78 7.95 -9.25
CA TYR A 7 -4.90 8.79 -8.81
C TYR A 7 -5.85 9.21 -9.94
N GLN A 8 -5.43 9.07 -11.20
CA GLN A 8 -6.26 9.35 -12.37
C GLN A 8 -7.05 8.12 -12.82
N GLN A 9 -6.71 6.93 -12.32
CA GLN A 9 -7.41 5.71 -12.71
C GLN A 9 -8.83 5.70 -12.17
N PRO A 10 -9.80 5.08 -12.88
CA PRO A 10 -11.15 4.94 -12.36
C PRO A 10 -11.21 4.13 -11.07
N HIS A 11 -12.21 4.39 -10.23
CA HIS A 11 -12.45 3.61 -9.02
C HIS A 11 -12.60 2.11 -9.35
N LYS A 12 -12.06 1.23 -8.49
CA LYS A 12 -12.06 -0.24 -8.62
C LYS A 12 -11.19 -0.82 -9.75
N THR A 13 -10.42 0.00 -10.46
CA THR A 13 -9.39 -0.50 -11.38
C THR A 13 -8.23 -1.13 -10.62
N PHE A 14 -7.50 -2.00 -11.32
CA PHE A 14 -6.30 -2.65 -10.81
C PHE A 14 -5.06 -1.97 -11.38
N VAL A 15 -4.07 -1.73 -10.52
CA VAL A 15 -2.80 -1.07 -10.87
C VAL A 15 -1.63 -1.84 -10.27
N ASP A 16 -0.49 -1.73 -10.94
CA ASP A 16 0.80 -2.17 -10.42
C ASP A 16 1.64 -0.94 -10.07
N VAL A 17 2.26 -0.94 -8.89
CA VAL A 17 3.04 0.19 -8.37
C VAL A 17 4.36 -0.30 -7.79
N ILE A 18 5.36 0.57 -7.78
CA ILE A 18 6.64 0.34 -7.12
C ILE A 18 7.02 1.61 -6.35
N GLY A 19 7.47 1.47 -5.10
CA GLY A 19 7.93 2.60 -4.31
C GLY A 19 8.67 2.20 -3.05
N ILE A 20 9.41 3.16 -2.48
CA ILE A 20 10.08 2.99 -1.20
C ILE A 20 9.10 3.21 -0.06
N VAL A 21 9.20 2.42 1.00
CA VAL A 21 8.39 2.61 2.21
C VAL A 21 8.94 3.77 3.02
N LEU A 22 8.13 4.81 3.19
CA LEU A 22 8.45 5.94 4.08
C LEU A 22 7.90 5.76 5.48
N HIS A 23 6.67 5.23 5.57
CA HIS A 23 5.98 5.07 6.83
C HIS A 23 5.07 3.84 6.82
N LEU A 24 4.99 3.17 7.96
CA LEU A 24 4.04 2.10 8.22
C LEU A 24 3.17 2.52 9.40
N GLU A 25 1.88 2.68 9.12
CA GLU A 25 0.90 3.02 10.13
C GLU A 25 0.78 1.90 11.18
N PRO A 26 0.34 2.22 12.41
CA PRO A 26 -0.02 1.22 13.40
C PRO A 26 -1.04 0.21 12.86
N LEU A 27 -1.02 -1.02 13.40
CA LEU A 27 -2.01 -2.03 13.02
C LEU A 27 -3.40 -1.60 13.50
N LYS A 28 -4.35 -1.54 12.57
CA LYS A 28 -5.77 -1.23 12.81
C LYS A 28 -6.60 -2.52 12.72
N HIS A 29 -7.77 -2.52 13.35
CA HIS A 29 -8.75 -3.61 13.22
C HIS A 29 -10.05 -3.05 12.66
N ILE A 30 -10.39 -3.42 11.42
CA ILE A 30 -11.60 -2.96 10.73
C ILE A 30 -12.50 -4.18 10.51
N GLY A 31 -13.71 -4.16 11.08
CA GLY A 31 -14.65 -5.28 10.98
C GLY A 31 -14.09 -6.61 11.53
N GLY A 32 -13.27 -6.54 12.59
CA GLY A 32 -12.58 -7.71 13.18
C GLY A 32 -11.38 -8.23 12.36
N ARG A 33 -11.05 -7.60 11.23
CA ARG A 33 -9.92 -7.98 10.38
C ARG A 33 -8.74 -7.02 10.57
N PRO A 34 -7.52 -7.53 10.83
CA PRO A 34 -6.30 -6.73 10.81
C PRO A 34 -6.10 -6.00 9.48
N TYR A 35 -5.81 -4.71 9.56
CA TYR A 35 -5.56 -3.81 8.43
C TYR A 35 -4.40 -2.87 8.77
N ARG A 36 -3.54 -2.56 7.80
CA ARG A 36 -2.44 -1.62 7.96
C ARG A 36 -2.24 -0.81 6.68
N GLU A 37 -1.78 0.41 6.84
CA GLU A 37 -1.42 1.28 5.71
C GLU A 37 0.10 1.46 5.64
N ALA A 38 0.60 1.47 4.41
CA ALA A 38 1.97 1.82 4.08
C ALA A 38 1.96 3.08 3.20
N VAL A 39 2.74 4.08 3.59
CA VAL A 39 3.00 5.25 2.76
C VAL A 39 4.23 4.96 1.92
N LEU A 40 4.04 4.92 0.61
CA LEU A 40 5.11 4.73 -0.35
C LEU A 40 5.45 6.03 -1.05
N MET A 41 6.69 6.15 -1.51
CA MET A 41 7.16 7.22 -2.38
C MET A 41 7.75 6.64 -3.67
N ASP A 42 7.42 7.23 -4.82
CA ASP A 42 8.03 6.90 -6.10
C ASP A 42 9.25 7.78 -6.40
N SER A 43 9.90 7.57 -7.55
CA SER A 43 11.09 8.34 -7.95
C SER A 43 10.82 9.81 -8.24
N ARG A 44 9.55 10.23 -8.36
CA ARG A 44 9.13 11.61 -8.57
C ARG A 44 8.77 12.32 -7.26
N TRP A 45 8.98 11.67 -6.13
CA TRP A 45 8.58 12.15 -4.80
C TRP A 45 7.05 12.19 -4.61
N ASP A 46 6.28 11.57 -5.52
CA ASP A 46 4.85 11.40 -5.34
C ASP A 46 4.60 10.37 -4.23
N LEU A 47 3.55 10.56 -3.44
CA LEU A 47 3.16 9.67 -2.35
C LEU A 47 1.93 8.86 -2.72
N ILE A 48 1.86 7.62 -2.25
CA ILE A 48 0.64 6.82 -2.30
C ILE A 48 0.44 6.04 -1.00
N ILE A 49 -0.83 5.83 -0.65
CA ILE A 49 -1.22 5.02 0.49
C ILE A 49 -1.62 3.64 -0.01
N VAL A 50 -0.94 2.61 0.49
CA VAL A 50 -1.24 1.20 0.22
C VAL A 50 -1.86 0.56 1.46
N GLY A 51 -3.13 0.19 1.38
CA GLY A 51 -3.83 -0.62 2.37
C GLY A 51 -3.52 -2.10 2.20
N VAL A 52 -3.20 -2.77 3.30
CA VAL A 52 -2.82 -4.19 3.34
C VAL A 52 -3.74 -4.90 4.33
N TRP A 53 -4.44 -5.92 3.83
CA TRP A 53 -5.34 -6.75 4.63
C TRP A 53 -4.64 -7.97 5.22
N THR A 54 -5.38 -8.69 6.06
CA THR A 54 -4.89 -9.64 7.07
C THR A 54 -4.04 -10.77 6.50
N ASP A 55 -4.46 -11.38 5.40
CA ASP A 55 -3.79 -12.51 4.77
C ASP A 55 -2.38 -12.13 4.28
N LEU A 56 -2.24 -10.95 3.67
CA LEU A 56 -0.95 -10.41 3.21
C LEU A 56 -0.08 -9.91 4.35
N LEU A 57 -0.70 -9.35 5.40
CA LEU A 57 0.02 -8.95 6.61
C LEU A 57 0.62 -10.17 7.32
N GLN A 58 -0.13 -11.27 7.45
CA GLN A 58 0.34 -12.49 8.10
C GLN A 58 1.40 -13.20 7.25
N ARG A 59 1.16 -13.39 5.95
CA ARG A 59 2.11 -14.07 5.04
C ARG A 59 3.47 -13.37 4.95
N ASN A 60 3.51 -12.05 5.13
CA ASN A 60 4.73 -11.26 5.01
C ASN A 60 5.11 -10.52 6.31
N ALA A 61 4.67 -11.01 7.47
CA ALA A 61 4.80 -10.29 8.75
C ALA A 61 6.23 -9.81 9.05
N LEU A 62 7.23 -10.68 8.82
CA LEU A 62 8.65 -10.31 9.00
C LEU A 62 9.09 -9.21 8.03
N ARG A 63 8.72 -9.33 6.75
CA ARG A 63 9.07 -8.33 5.72
C ARG A 63 8.42 -6.97 6.02
N TRP A 64 7.19 -6.96 6.52
CA TRP A 64 6.52 -5.74 6.98
C TRP A 64 7.20 -5.13 8.21
N SER A 65 7.70 -5.95 9.13
CA SER A 65 8.47 -5.47 10.28
C SER A 65 9.77 -4.77 9.84
N LEU A 66 10.48 -5.39 8.90
CA LEU A 66 11.75 -4.88 8.35
C LEU A 66 11.55 -3.67 7.43
N ALA A 67 10.45 -3.62 6.68
CA ALA A 67 10.12 -2.50 5.80
C ALA A 67 10.04 -1.15 6.54
N ARG A 68 9.74 -1.17 7.84
CA ARG A 68 9.76 0.04 8.69
C ARG A 68 11.17 0.57 8.93
N VAL A 69 12.16 -0.33 9.00
CA VAL A 69 13.52 -0.02 9.44
C VAL A 69 14.42 0.29 8.25
N ASP A 70 14.29 -0.51 7.18
CA ASP A 70 15.25 -0.52 6.07
C ASP A 70 14.81 0.32 4.86
N LYS A 71 13.67 1.03 4.95
CA LYS A 71 13.08 1.82 3.85
C LYS A 71 12.97 0.99 2.56
N ASN A 72 12.52 -0.25 2.72
CA ASN A 72 12.49 -1.24 1.64
C ASN A 72 11.65 -0.77 0.45
N ILE A 73 12.02 -1.23 -0.74
CA ILE A 73 11.21 -1.10 -1.94
C ILE A 73 10.08 -2.13 -1.87
N ILE A 74 8.85 -1.69 -2.09
CA ILE A 74 7.67 -2.53 -2.27
C ILE A 74 7.26 -2.50 -3.72
N ILE A 75 6.98 -3.69 -4.25
CA ILE A 75 6.28 -3.88 -5.52
C ILE A 75 4.88 -4.37 -5.16
N GLY A 76 3.87 -3.56 -5.46
CA GLY A 76 2.47 -3.90 -5.27
C GLY A 76 1.85 -4.21 -6.62
N THR A 77 1.42 -5.45 -6.82
CA THR A 77 0.75 -5.88 -8.05
C THR A 77 -0.74 -6.10 -7.82
N LEU A 78 -1.56 -5.84 -8.83
CA LEU A 78 -3.02 -6.01 -8.77
C LEU A 78 -3.64 -5.27 -7.58
N LEU A 79 -3.13 -4.08 -7.25
CA LEU A 79 -3.72 -3.24 -6.22
C LEU A 79 -4.98 -2.58 -6.76
N ARG A 80 -6.04 -2.57 -5.97
CA ARG A 80 -7.33 -2.01 -6.34
C ARG A 80 -7.45 -0.55 -5.91
N CYS A 81 -7.81 0.33 -6.84
CA CYS A 81 -8.02 1.76 -6.57
C CYS A 81 -9.29 2.01 -5.75
N ASN A 82 -9.16 2.78 -4.67
CA ASN A 82 -10.22 3.07 -3.72
C ASN A 82 -10.36 4.57 -3.47
N HIS A 83 -11.22 5.20 -4.25
CA HIS A 83 -11.40 6.65 -4.17
C HIS A 83 -12.13 7.07 -2.89
N ASN A 84 -12.93 6.17 -2.30
CA ASN A 84 -13.63 6.45 -1.05
C ASN A 84 -12.68 6.71 0.13
N HIS A 85 -11.46 6.16 0.07
CA HIS A 85 -10.45 6.30 1.12
C HIS A 85 -9.13 6.88 0.57
N ASN A 86 -9.15 7.37 -0.67
CA ASN A 86 -7.99 7.91 -1.39
C ASN A 86 -6.73 7.02 -1.29
N ASN A 87 -6.90 5.70 -1.40
CA ASN A 87 -5.83 4.73 -1.29
C ASN A 87 -5.91 3.65 -2.38
N VAL A 88 -4.89 2.81 -2.44
CA VAL A 88 -4.93 1.54 -3.18
C VAL A 88 -4.80 0.40 -2.19
N PHE A 89 -5.39 -0.75 -2.45
CA PHE A 89 -5.28 -1.88 -1.52
C PHE A 89 -5.26 -3.21 -2.24
N CYS A 90 -4.60 -4.19 -1.62
CA CYS A 90 -4.67 -5.57 -2.07
C CYS A 90 -5.73 -6.30 -1.24
N ALA A 91 -6.75 -6.85 -1.89
CA ALA A 91 -7.89 -7.51 -1.26
C ALA A 91 -7.63 -8.99 -1.00
#